data_AF-A0A081CU86-F1
#
_entry.id   AF-A0A081CU86-F1
#
_cell.length_a   1.000
_cell.length_b   1.000
_cell.length_c   1.000
_cell.angle_alpha   90.00
_cell.angle_beta   90.00
_cell.angle_gamma   90.00
#
_symmetry.space_group_name_H-M   'P 1'
#
loop_
_entity.id
_entity.type
_entity.pdbx_description
1 polymer ?
#
loop_
_entity_poly.entity_id
_entity_poly.type
_entity_poly.pdbx_seq_one_letter_code
_entity_poly.pdbx_strand_id
1 'polypeptide(L)'
;MEDARRNGAKLIDIGCMQINVYFHGAEFKSVAEMFDPAKNVAYAAQFLRRLHNKHDTWTMAVARYHAGPNNDPAQQRYVCRVISNLVATGYGQWTVNARNFCAA
;
A
#
# COMPACT_ATOMS: atom_id res chain seq x y z
N MET A 1 -0.71 -20.11 3.94
CA MET A 1 -1.63 -19.21 4.68
C MET A 1 -2.24 -19.89 5.89
N GLU A 2 -2.77 -21.11 5.75
CA GLU A 2 -3.32 -21.86 6.90
C GLU A 2 -2.28 -22.09 8.01
N ASP A 3 -1.05 -22.46 7.67
CA ASP A 3 0.03 -22.59 8.67
C ASP A 3 0.32 -21.29 9.40
N ALA A 4 0.35 -20.16 8.68
CA ALA A 4 0.54 -18.85 9.30
C ALA A 4 -0.59 -18.54 10.29
N ARG A 5 -1.84 -18.85 9.95
CA ARG A 5 -2.99 -18.68 10.85
C ARG A 5 -2.93 -19.64 12.03
N ARG A 6 -2.56 -20.91 11.82
CA ARG A 6 -2.31 -21.90 12.88
C ARG A 6 -1.25 -21.41 13.86
N ASN A 7 -0.23 -20.72 13.37
CA ASN A 7 0.82 -20.09 14.16
C ASN A 7 0.44 -18.72 14.75
N GLY A 8 -0.84 -18.34 14.68
CA GLY A 8 -1.38 -17.13 15.30
C GLY A 8 -1.24 -15.85 14.48
N ALA A 9 -0.74 -15.90 13.24
CA ALA A 9 -0.65 -14.73 12.38
C ALA A 9 -2.06 -14.24 12.00
N LYS A 10 -2.35 -12.97 12.35
CA LYS A 10 -3.62 -12.30 12.05
C LYS A 10 -3.51 -11.35 10.86
N LEU A 11 -2.37 -10.67 10.72
CA LEU A 11 -2.11 -9.71 9.66
C LEU A 11 -1.24 -10.40 8.59
N ILE A 12 -1.88 -10.85 7.52
CA ILE A 12 -1.24 -11.58 6.43
C ILE A 12 -1.49 -10.81 5.14
N ASP A 13 -0.40 -10.43 4.47
CA ASP A 13 -0.44 -9.71 3.20
C ASP A 13 -0.33 -10.70 2.03
N ILE A 14 -1.15 -10.49 0.99
CA ILE A 14 -1.31 -11.43 -0.12
C ILE A 14 -1.03 -10.76 -1.46
N GLY A 15 -0.31 -11.47 -2.31
CA GLY A 15 -0.10 -11.12 -3.72
C GLY A 15 0.91 -9.99 -3.94
N CYS A 16 1.02 -9.56 -5.20
CA CYS A 16 2.01 -8.58 -5.64
C CYS A 16 1.81 -7.19 -5.02
N MET A 17 0.57 -6.81 -4.72
CA MET A 17 0.25 -5.54 -4.06
C MET A 17 0.21 -5.63 -2.54
N GLN A 18 0.51 -6.82 -1.98
CA GLN A 18 0.58 -7.06 -0.52
C GLN A 18 -0.69 -6.60 0.21
N ILE A 19 -1.86 -7.08 -0.25
CA ILE A 19 -3.15 -6.72 0.33
C ILE A 19 -3.38 -7.53 1.61
N ASN A 20 -3.62 -6.82 2.72
CA ASN A 20 -3.85 -7.45 4.01
C ASN A 20 -5.23 -8.13 4.09
N VAL A 21 -5.25 -9.44 4.32
CA VAL A 21 -6.49 -10.23 4.37
C VAL A 21 -7.42 -9.83 5.51
N TYR A 22 -6.89 -9.37 6.64
CA TYR A 22 -7.69 -9.00 7.80
C TYR A 22 -8.55 -7.76 7.51
N PHE A 23 -8.00 -6.78 6.80
CA PHE A 23 -8.70 -5.53 6.48
C PHE A 23 -9.54 -5.59 5.20
N HIS A 24 -9.08 -6.36 4.20
CA HIS A 24 -9.63 -6.28 2.84
C HIS A 24 -10.20 -7.59 2.33
N GLY A 25 -10.11 -8.69 3.08
CA GLY A 25 -10.53 -10.01 2.62
C GLY A 25 -12.01 -10.10 2.23
N ALA A 26 -12.88 -9.28 2.86
CA ALA A 26 -14.30 -9.22 2.55
C ALA A 26 -14.62 -8.64 1.15
N GLU A 27 -13.65 -7.97 0.51
CA GLU A 27 -13.80 -7.38 -0.83
C GLU A 27 -13.52 -8.40 -1.95
N PHE A 28 -13.12 -9.61 -1.58
CA PHE A 28 -12.82 -10.71 -2.49
C PHE A 28 -13.77 -11.88 -2.24
N LYS A 29 -14.05 -12.66 -3.27
CA LYS A 29 -14.89 -13.87 -3.18
C LYS A 29 -14.24 -14.96 -2.34
N SER A 30 -12.91 -14.99 -2.28
CA SER A 30 -12.15 -15.91 -1.46
C SER A 30 -10.70 -15.44 -1.30
N VAL A 31 -9.99 -16.04 -0.34
CA VAL A 31 -8.53 -15.86 -0.20
C VAL A 31 -7.78 -16.28 -1.47
N ALA A 32 -8.23 -17.31 -2.17
CA ALA A 32 -7.60 -17.76 -3.40
C ALA A 32 -7.69 -16.68 -4.50
N GLU A 33 -8.81 -15.94 -4.57
CA GLU A 33 -8.94 -14.82 -5.51
C GLU A 33 -7.97 -13.67 -5.17
N MET A 34 -7.61 -13.47 -3.91
CA MET A 34 -6.59 -12.47 -3.53
C MET A 34 -5.20 -12.77 -4.10
N PHE A 35 -4.90 -14.04 -4.41
CA PHE A 35 -3.65 -14.45 -5.08
C PHE A 35 -3.68 -14.26 -6.59
N ASP A 36 -4.85 -14.10 -7.21
CA ASP A 36 -4.94 -13.79 -8.64
C ASP A 36 -4.31 -12.42 -8.91
N PRO A 37 -3.24 -12.32 -9.72
CA PRO A 37 -2.50 -11.06 -9.90
C PRO A 37 -3.37 -9.94 -10.48
N ALA A 38 -4.27 -10.25 -11.42
CA ALA A 38 -5.12 -9.23 -12.04
C ALA A 38 -6.14 -8.69 -11.04
N LYS A 39 -6.75 -9.56 -10.23
CA LYS A 39 -7.69 -9.16 -9.16
C LYS A 39 -6.99 -8.38 -8.06
N ASN A 40 -5.81 -8.82 -7.64
CA ASN A 40 -4.99 -8.17 -6.61
C ASN A 40 -4.62 -6.74 -7.02
N VAL A 41 -4.12 -6.56 -8.24
CA VAL A 41 -3.77 -5.24 -8.80
C VAL A 41 -5.01 -4.37 -8.99
N ALA A 42 -6.10 -4.91 -9.54
CA ALA A 42 -7.33 -4.16 -9.75
C ALA A 42 -7.90 -3.61 -8.43
N TYR A 43 -7.91 -4.44 -7.38
CA TYR A 43 -8.35 -4.01 -6.05
C TYR A 43 -7.45 -2.91 -5.47
N ALA A 44 -6.13 -3.10 -5.52
CA ALA A 44 -5.16 -2.13 -5.01
C ALA A 44 -5.30 -0.75 -5.70
N ALA A 45 -5.47 -0.75 -7.03
CA ALA A 45 -5.67 0.47 -7.80
C ALA A 45 -6.97 1.19 -7.42
N GLN A 46 -8.07 0.45 -7.25
CA GLN A 46 -9.34 1.03 -6.77
C GLN A 46 -9.21 1.58 -5.36
N PHE A 47 -8.52 0.87 -4.47
CA PHE A 47 -8.31 1.32 -3.10
C PHE A 47 -7.47 2.61 -3.04
N LEU A 48 -6.36 2.66 -3.77
CA LEU A 48 -5.55 3.87 -3.93
C LEU A 48 -6.39 5.05 -4.46
N ARG A 49 -7.26 4.81 -5.46
CA ARG A 49 -8.16 5.85 -5.97
C ARG A 49 -9.15 6.34 -4.91
N ARG A 50 -9.72 5.44 -4.09
CA ARG A 50 -10.59 5.84 -2.97
C ARG A 50 -9.84 6.67 -1.94
N LEU A 51 -8.61 6.29 -1.61
CA LEU A 51 -7.77 7.05 -0.67
C LEU A 51 -7.42 8.44 -1.24
N HIS A 52 -7.09 8.52 -2.52
CA HIS A 52 -6.85 9.78 -3.21
C HIS A 52 -8.09 10.69 -3.15
N ASN A 53 -9.26 10.16 -3.47
CA ASN A 53 -10.51 10.94 -3.43
C ASN A 53 -10.88 11.40 -2.00
N LYS A 54 -10.37 10.74 -0.96
CA LYS A 54 -10.62 11.10 0.45
C LYS A 54 -9.60 12.11 1.00
N HIS A 55 -8.38 12.13 0.45
CA HIS A 55 -7.23 12.84 1.03
C HIS A 55 -6.50 13.76 0.04
N ASP A 56 -7.08 13.97 -1.15
CA ASP A 56 -6.72 14.89 -2.24
C ASP A 56 -5.36 14.72 -2.91
N THR A 57 -4.38 14.09 -2.26
CA THR A 57 -3.03 13.95 -2.77
C THR A 57 -2.61 12.49 -2.91
N TRP A 58 -1.88 12.17 -3.98
CA TRP A 58 -1.30 10.84 -4.17
C TRP A 58 -0.30 10.48 -3.07
N THR A 59 0.44 11.46 -2.53
CA THR A 59 1.33 11.26 -1.39
C THR A 59 0.58 10.74 -0.18
N MET A 60 -0.55 11.37 0.17
CA MET A 60 -1.37 10.89 1.29
C MET A 60 -2.07 9.57 0.97
N ALA A 61 -2.49 9.34 -0.29
CA ALA A 61 -3.04 8.06 -0.69
C ALA A 61 -2.05 6.91 -0.51
N VAL A 62 -0.79 7.09 -0.93
CA VAL A 62 0.31 6.11 -0.76
C VAL A 62 0.64 5.90 0.72
N ALA A 63 0.71 6.98 1.50
CA ALA A 63 0.88 6.90 2.95
C ALA A 63 -0.21 6.03 3.61
N ARG A 64 -1.48 6.31 3.28
CA ARG A 64 -2.65 5.64 3.87
C ARG A 64 -2.87 4.22 3.35
N TYR A 65 -2.35 3.91 2.17
CA TYR A 65 -2.38 2.56 1.62
C TYR A 65 -1.55 1.61 2.49
N HIS A 66 -0.38 2.04 2.95
CA HIS A 66 0.51 1.20 3.73
C HIS A 66 0.27 1.26 5.25
N ALA A 67 -0.06 2.44 5.77
CA ALA A 67 -0.22 2.65 7.20
C ALA A 67 -1.54 3.36 7.52
N GLY A 68 -2.24 2.85 8.54
CA GLY A 68 -3.48 3.44 9.03
C GLY A 68 -3.30 4.85 9.61
N PRO A 69 -4.40 5.49 10.02
CA PRO A 69 -4.35 6.78 10.70
C PRO A 69 -3.44 6.76 11.94
N ASN A 70 -2.74 7.87 12.16
CA ASN A 70 -1.91 8.14 13.34
C ASN A 70 -0.60 7.35 13.43
N ASN A 71 -0.04 6.92 12.29
CA ASN A 71 1.30 6.31 12.20
C ASN A 71 2.18 7.07 11.21
N ASP A 72 2.37 8.35 11.49
CA ASP A 72 3.09 9.28 10.62
C ASP A 72 4.52 8.81 10.29
N PRO A 73 5.30 8.22 11.23
CA PRO A 73 6.64 7.71 10.89
C PRO A 73 6.61 6.57 9.87
N ALA A 74 5.65 5.63 9.95
CA ALA A 74 5.54 4.55 8.98
C ALA A 74 5.06 5.05 7.62
N GLN A 75 4.12 6.00 7.61
CA GLN A 75 3.62 6.67 6.42
C GLN A 75 4.77 7.37 5.66
N GLN A 76 5.56 8.19 6.36
CA GLN A 76 6.68 8.92 5.76
C GLN A 76 7.73 7.97 5.17
N ARG A 77 8.18 6.96 5.94
CA ARG A 77 9.16 5.97 5.45
C ARG A 77 8.70 5.29 4.17
N TYR A 78 7.43 4.91 4.09
CA TYR A 78 6.91 4.22 2.93
C TYR A 78 6.77 5.13 1.71
N VAL A 79 6.25 6.35 1.90
CA VAL A 79 6.20 7.37 0.83
C VAL A 79 7.59 7.61 0.25
N CYS A 80 8.60 7.78 1.09
CA CYS A 80 9.97 8.02 0.63
C CYS A 80 10.58 6.82 -0.10
N ARG A 81 10.24 5.59 0.31
CA ARG A 81 10.63 4.37 -0.42
C ARG A 81 9.97 4.30 -1.80
N VAL A 82 8.69 4.64 -1.90
CA VAL A 82 7.96 4.65 -3.19
C VAL A 82 8.54 5.71 -4.13
N ILE A 83 8.77 6.93 -3.66
CA ILE A 83 9.38 8.01 -4.47
C ILE A 83 10.77 7.60 -4.95
N SER A 84 11.61 7.05 -4.07
CA SER A 84 12.95 6.58 -4.44
C SER A 84 12.92 5.56 -5.57
N ASN A 85 11.99 4.60 -5.51
CA ASN A 85 11.83 3.59 -6.56
C ASN A 85 11.32 4.19 -7.88
N LEU A 86 10.36 5.12 -7.84
CA LEU A 86 9.86 5.78 -9.05
C LEU A 86 10.96 6.59 -9.74
N VAL A 87 11.80 7.29 -8.98
CA VAL A 87 12.95 8.03 -9.52
C VAL A 87 13.99 7.07 -10.10
N ALA A 88 14.36 6.02 -9.36
CA ALA A 88 15.37 5.05 -9.80
C ALA A 88 14.97 4.30 -11.08
N THR A 89 13.68 4.17 -11.34
CA THR A 89 13.14 3.47 -12.52
C THR A 89 12.75 4.43 -13.66
N GLY A 90 12.96 5.74 -13.50
CA GLY A 90 12.71 6.73 -14.54
C GLY A 90 11.25 7.17 -14.69
N TYR A 91 10.35 6.72 -13.81
CA TYR A 91 8.94 7.13 -13.79
C TYR A 91 8.69 8.47 -13.08
N GLY A 92 9.73 9.10 -12.51
CA GLY A 92 9.61 10.38 -11.84
C GLY A 92 10.95 11.05 -11.57
N GLN A 93 10.89 12.25 -10.97
CA GLN A 93 12.06 13.02 -10.55
C GLN A 93 11.83 13.53 -9.13
N TRP A 94 12.91 13.69 -8.38
CA TRP A 94 12.85 14.28 -7.04
C TRP A 94 12.44 15.75 -7.12
N THR A 95 11.27 16.09 -6.58
CA THR A 95 10.84 17.47 -6.39
C THR A 95 11.45 18.07 -5.12
N VAL A 96 11.51 19.40 -5.03
CA VAL A 96 11.99 20.10 -3.82
C VAL A 96 11.17 19.66 -2.59
N ASN A 97 9.84 19.59 -2.73
CA ASN A 97 8.95 19.17 -1.66
C ASN A 97 9.22 17.71 -1.22
N ALA A 98 9.42 16.80 -2.17
CA ALA A 98 9.75 15.40 -1.86
C ALA A 98 11.10 15.27 -1.16
N ARG A 99 12.12 16.03 -1.58
CA ARG A 99 13.43 16.06 -0.92
C ARG A 99 13.30 16.55 0.52
N ASN A 100 12.60 17.67 0.74
CA ASN A 100 12.41 18.22 2.09
C ASN A 100 11.62 17.25 2.99
N PHE A 101 10.59 16.61 2.46
CA PHE A 101 9.78 15.63 3.20
C PHE A 101 10.56 14.35 3.56
N CYS A 102 11.48 13.91 2.69
CA CYS A 102 12.26 12.68 2.88
C CYS A 102 13.66 12.87 3.47
N ALA A 103 14.05 14.11 3.79
CA ALA A 103 15.34 14.43 4.40
C ALA A 103 15.34 14.32 5.94
N ALA A 104 14.17 14.16 6.55
CA ALA A 104 13.98 14.05 8.00
C ALA A 104 14.13 12.62 8.52
#